data_AF-A0A4P9WUA9-F1
#
_entry.id   AF-A0A4P9WUA9-F1
#
_cell.length_a   1.000
_cell.length_b   1.000
_cell.length_c   1.000
_cell.angle_alpha   90.00
_cell.angle_beta   90.00
_cell.angle_gamma   90.00
#
_symmetry.space_group_name_H-M   'P 1'
#
loop_
_entity.id
_entity.type
_entity.pdbx_description
1 polymer ?
#
loop_
_entity_poly.entity_id
_entity_poly.type
_entity_poly.pdbx_seq_one_letter_code
_entity_poly.pdbx_strand_id
1 'polypeptide(L)' 'TGCGERAVKIVGTCRYCSANFCSRHRLPEAHACSNLQGCRDESIAKLEHKLIGEKCVASKV' A
#
# COMPACT_ATOMS: atom_id res chain seq x y z
N THR A 1 -13.43 8.39 -11.70
CA THR A 1 -12.35 9.39 -11.80
C THR A 1 -12.96 10.77 -11.83
N GLY A 2 -12.96 11.47 -10.70
CA GLY A 2 -13.63 12.77 -10.58
C GLY A 2 -13.90 13.16 -9.12
N CYS A 3 -12.85 13.20 -8.27
CA CYS A 3 -12.99 13.85 -6.96
C CYS A 3 -12.92 15.37 -7.21
N GLY A 4 -14.00 16.10 -6.97
CA GLY A 4 -14.02 17.57 -6.99
C GLY A 4 -13.49 18.21 -5.71
N GLU A 5 -13.11 17.40 -4.72
CA GLU A 5 -12.57 17.87 -3.45
C GLU A 5 -11.08 18.24 -3.60
N ARG A 6 -10.64 19.25 -2.85
CA ARG A 6 -9.26 19.76 -2.91
C ARG A 6 -8.27 18.69 -2.41
N ALA A 7 -7.15 18.55 -3.11
CA ALA A 7 -6.07 17.68 -2.66
C ALA A 7 -5.47 18.19 -1.35
N VAL A 8 -5.16 17.27 -0.44
CA VAL A 8 -4.55 17.62 0.85
C VAL A 8 -3.07 17.91 0.63
N LYS A 9 -2.59 19.07 1.07
CA LYS A 9 -1.20 19.49 0.84
C LYS A 9 -0.15 18.65 1.58
N ILE A 10 -0.52 18.06 2.72
CA ILE A 10 0.43 17.36 3.60
C ILE A 10 0.39 15.85 3.38
N VAL A 11 -0.81 15.24 3.33
CA VAL A 11 -1.00 13.77 3.28
C VAL A 11 -1.76 13.31 2.03
N GLY A 12 -1.87 14.17 1.02
CA GLY A 12 -2.61 13.87 -0.21
C GLY A 12 -1.78 13.14 -1.26
N THR A 13 -0.45 13.12 -1.15
CA THR A 13 0.42 12.55 -2.17
C THR A 13 0.54 11.03 -1.97
N CYS A 14 0.11 10.26 -2.97
CA CYS A 14 0.26 8.80 -2.96
C CYS A 14 1.72 8.41 -3.25
N ARG A 15 2.34 7.60 -2.39
CA ARG A 15 3.74 7.15 -2.56
C ARG A 15 4.01 6.30 -3.82
N TYR A 16 2.97 5.71 -4.41
CA TYR A 16 3.13 4.75 -5.51
C TYR A 16 2.98 5.39 -6.88
N CYS A 17 2.06 6.36 -7.02
CA CYS A 17 1.81 7.06 -8.29
C CYS A 17 2.19 8.55 -8.24
N SER A 18 2.68 9.04 -7.10
CA SER A 18 3.08 10.43 -6.85
C SER A 18 2.00 11.48 -7.19
N ALA A 19 0.74 11.04 -7.30
CA ALA A 19 -0.40 11.90 -7.58
C ALA A 19 -1.01 12.43 -6.27
N ASN A 20 -1.62 13.62 -6.34
CA ASN A 20 -2.23 14.30 -5.21
C ASN A 20 -3.74 14.03 -5.14
N PHE A 21 -4.22 13.60 -3.97
CA PHE A 21 -5.60 13.22 -3.73
C PHE A 21 -6.20 13.96 -2.54
N CYS A 22 -7.54 14.02 -2.52
CA CYS A 22 -8.36 14.53 -1.43
C CYS A 22 -8.33 13.57 -0.22
N SER A 23 -8.67 14.03 0.99
CA SER A 23 -8.54 13.24 2.25
C SER A 23 -9.20 11.86 2.18
N ARG A 24 -10.29 11.75 1.42
CA ARG A 24 -11.07 10.52 1.22
C ARG A 24 -10.44 9.57 0.20
N HIS A 25 -9.72 10.09 -0.80
CA HIS A 25 -9.13 9.29 -1.88
C HIS A 25 -7.62 9.10 -1.73
N ARG A 26 -7.03 9.42 -0.57
CA ARG A 26 -5.59 9.24 -0.31
C ARG A 26 -5.14 7.77 -0.33
N LEU A 27 -6.05 6.83 -0.08
CA LEU A 27 -5.73 5.40 -0.12
C LEU A 27 -5.67 4.89 -1.56
N PRO A 28 -4.73 3.99 -1.89
CA PRO A 28 -4.60 3.42 -3.24
C PRO A 28 -5.85 2.69 -3.71
N GLU A 29 -6.60 2.07 -2.81
CA GLU A 29 -7.90 1.42 -3.10
C GLU A 29 -8.98 2.43 -3.52
N ALA A 30 -8.98 3.62 -2.91
CA ALA A 30 -10.01 4.62 -3.13
C ALA A 30 -9.87 5.34 -4.47
N HIS A 31 -8.63 5.59 -4.93
CA HIS A 31 -8.38 6.24 -6.23
C HIS A 31 -8.02 5.25 -7.35
N ALA A 32 -8.11 3.95 -7.11
CA ALA A 32 -7.71 2.90 -8.06
C ALA A 32 -6.31 3.17 -8.64
N CYS A 33 -5.30 3.25 -7.75
CA CYS A 33 -3.92 3.52 -8.11
C CYS A 33 -3.43 2.62 -9.25
N SER A 34 -2.81 3.20 -10.29
CA SER A 34 -2.23 2.43 -11.40
C SER A 34 -1.11 1.48 -10.93
N ASN A 35 -0.42 1.84 -9.84
CA ASN A 35 0.64 1.03 -9.23
C ASN A 35 0.13 0.17 -8.06
N LEU A 36 -1.15 -0.22 -8.07
CA LEU A 36 -1.73 -1.12 -7.06
C LEU A 36 -1.01 -2.47 -7.01
N GLN A 37 -0.54 -2.97 -8.16
CA GLN A 37 0.23 -4.21 -8.24
C GLN A 37 1.53 -4.12 -7.41
N GLY A 38 2.29 -3.03 -7.54
CA GLY A 38 3.51 -2.83 -6.73
C GLY A 38 3.22 -2.65 -5.24
N CYS A 39 2.11 -1.99 -4.87
CA CYS A 39 1.67 -1.90 -3.48
C CYS A 39 1.35 -3.28 -2.88
N ARG A 40 0.77 -4.17 -3.70
CA ARG A 40 0.38 -5.51 -3.29
C ARG A 40 1.58 -6.43 -3.17
N ASP A 41 2.48 -6.40 -4.14
CA ASP A 41 3.75 -7.13 -4.12
C ASP A 41 4.60 -6.77 -2.89
N GLU A 42 4.78 -5.48 -2.60
CA GLU A 42 5.53 -5.03 -1.42
C GLU A 42 4.91 -5.55 -0.11
N SER A 43 3.58 -5.61 -0.06
CA SER A 43 2.85 -6.14 1.10
C SER A 43 3.03 -7.66 1.22
N ILE A 44 2.98 -8.38 0.10
CA ILE A 44 3.20 -9.82 0.04
C ILE A 44 4.64 -10.14 0.46
N ALA A 45 5.65 -9.47 -0.10
CA ALA A 45 7.06 -9.71 0.26
C ALA A 45 7.32 -9.54 1.77
N LYS A 46 6.72 -8.52 2.41
CA LYS A 46 6.79 -8.32 3.86
C LYS A 46 6.11 -9.45 4.63
N LEU A 47 4.93 -9.87 4.19
CA LEU A 47 4.19 -10.97 4.79
C LEU A 47 4.93 -12.29 4.62
N GLU A 48 5.52 -12.56 3.45
CA GLU A 48 6.33 -13.74 3.16
C GLU A 48 7.56 -13.78 4.07
N HIS A 49 8.29 -12.68 4.18
CA HIS A 49 9.44 -12.61 5.09
C HIS A 49 9.02 -12.90 6.54
N LYS A 50 7.90 -12.34 7.00
CA LYS A 50 7.36 -12.59 8.34
C LYS A 50 6.93 -14.06 8.50
N LEU A 51 6.25 -14.61 7.51
CA LEU A 51 5.77 -16.00 7.49
C LEU A 51 6.93 -17.00 7.53
N ILE A 52 8.00 -16.73 6.78
CA ILE A 52 9.22 -17.55 6.77
C ILE A 52 9.96 -17.42 8.12
N GLY A 53 10.04 -16.22 8.69
CA GLY A 53 10.68 -15.99 9.99
C GLY A 53 9.93 -16.60 11.17
N GLU A 54 8.60 -16.66 11.10
CA GLU A 54 7.73 -17.27 12.12
C GLU A 54 7.48 -18.77 11.86
N LYS A 55 8.01 -19.34 10.77
CA LYS A 55 7.93 -20.77 10.49
C LYS A 55 8.65 -21.52 11.61
N CYS A 56 7.87 -22.16 12.47
CA CYS A 56 8.36 -22.99 13.56
C CYS A 56 9.25 -24.11 12.97
N VAL A 57 10.57 -24.01 13.17
CA VAL A 57 11.49 -25.11 12.91
C VAL A 57 11.39 -26.08 14.07
N ALA A 58 11.00 -27.33 13.78
CA ALA A 58 10.94 -28.38 14.78
C ALA A 58 12.29 -28.48 15.50
N SER A 59 12.30 -28.23 16.81
CA SER A 59 13.47 -28.40 17.66
C SER A 59 14.02 -29.81 17.46
N LYS A 60 15.27 -29.90 17.01
CA LYS A 60 15.95 -31.17 16.83
C LYS A 60 16.30 -31.73 18.21
N VAL A 61 15.66 -32.85 18.57
CA VAL A 61 16.03 -33.70 19.71
C VAL A 61 17.23 -34.57 19.34
#